data_AF-A0A6G0VRZ7-F1
#
_entry.id   AF-A0A6G0VRZ7-F1
#
_cell.length_a   1.000
_cell.length_b   1.000
_cell.length_c   1.000
_cell.angle_alpha   90.00
_cell.angle_beta   90.00
_cell.angle_gamma   90.00
#
_symmetry.space_group_name_H-M   'P 1'
#
loop_
_entity.id
_entity.type
_entity.pdbx_description
1 polymer ?
#
loop_
_entity_poly.entity_id
_entity_poly.type
_entity_poly.pdbx_seq_one_letter_code
_entity_poly.pdbx_strand_id
1 'polypeptide(L)'
;MCQDPLEKFFGIIRQAAGPNDHPTTPTFLHLYKIISVYSVLKPPKYGNCTVVNSDTPKISLADIRDIFHEKTSERWEKIEKLKTKLDHLVENNEWETCDVLPVIDSGGESSVQD
;
A
#
# COMPACT_ATOMS: atom_id res chain seq x y z
N MET A 1 -12.40 -28.36 -22.09
CA MET A 1 -12.10 -27.00 -21.60
C MET A 1 -11.22 -26.32 -22.64
N CYS A 2 -11.58 -25.13 -23.11
CA CYS A 2 -10.78 -24.37 -24.07
C CYS A 2 -10.08 -23.19 -23.37
N GLN A 3 -8.89 -22.83 -23.85
CA GLN A 3 -8.10 -21.71 -23.31
C GLN A 3 -8.59 -20.34 -23.83
N ASP A 4 -9.61 -20.32 -24.70
CA ASP A 4 -10.15 -19.13 -25.35
C ASP A 4 -10.49 -17.97 -24.39
N PRO A 5 -11.09 -18.19 -23.20
CA PRO A 5 -11.36 -17.10 -22.27
C PRO A 5 -10.09 -16.41 -21.76
N LEU A 6 -9.02 -17.18 -21.58
CA LEU A 6 -7.73 -16.68 -21.10
C LEU A 6 -7.02 -15.91 -22.22
N GLU A 7 -7.04 -16.42 -23.45
CA GLU A 7 -6.50 -15.72 -24.62
C GLU A 7 -7.23 -14.39 -24.87
N LYS A 8 -8.55 -14.37 -24.73
CA LYS A 8 -9.35 -13.13 -24.81
C LYS A 8 -8.92 -12.12 -23.74
N PHE A 9 -8.70 -12.57 -22.51
CA PHE A 9 -8.21 -11.71 -21.43
C PHE A 9 -6.84 -11.10 -21.76
N PHE A 10 -5.88 -11.90 -22.24
CA PHE A 10 -4.58 -11.38 -22.66
C PHE A 10 -4.69 -10.41 -23.84
N GLY A 11 -5.60 -10.66 -24.78
CA GLY A 11 -5.93 -9.73 -25.87
C GLY A 11 -6.47 -8.40 -25.37
N ILE A 12 -7.35 -8.40 -24.37
CA ILE A 12 -7.90 -7.18 -23.75
C ILE A 12 -6.81 -6.38 -23.07
N ILE A 13 -5.92 -7.02 -22.29
CA ILE A 13 -4.81 -6.34 -21.61
C ILE A 13 -3.87 -5.69 -22.61
N ARG A 14 -3.54 -6.40 -23.69
CA ARG A 14 -2.69 -5.91 -24.77
C ARG A 14 -3.31 -4.71 -25.49
N GLN A 15 -4.60 -4.78 -25.81
CA GLN A 15 -5.33 -3.65 -26.39
C GLN A 15 -5.38 -2.44 -25.44
N ALA A 16 -5.52 -2.68 -24.13
CA ALA A 16 -5.51 -1.63 -23.11
C ALA A 16 -4.12 -0.97 -22.93
N ALA A 17 -3.03 -1.68 -23.26
CA ALA A 17 -1.68 -1.13 -23.28
C ALA A 17 -1.42 -0.19 -24.48
N GLY A 18 -2.34 -0.14 -25.44
CA GLY A 18 -2.27 0.73 -26.63
C GLY A 18 -1.04 0.42 -27.50
N PRO A 19 -0.15 1.40 -27.76
CA PRO A 19 1.05 1.16 -28.59
C PRO A 19 2.08 0.25 -27.90
N ASN A 20 1.94 -0.04 -26.60
CA ASN A 20 2.82 -0.93 -25.86
C ASN A 20 2.31 -2.38 -25.91
N ASP A 21 2.26 -2.95 -27.13
CA ASP A 21 1.67 -4.28 -27.43
C ASP A 21 2.37 -5.44 -26.67
N HIS A 22 3.56 -5.18 -26.11
CA HIS A 22 4.31 -6.08 -25.23
C HIS A 22 4.59 -5.42 -23.87
N PRO A 23 3.58 -5.32 -22.98
CA PRO A 23 3.78 -4.70 -21.68
C PRO A 23 4.79 -5.50 -20.86
N THR A 24 5.68 -4.79 -20.17
CA THR A 24 6.55 -5.41 -19.16
C THR A 24 5.69 -5.94 -18.00
N THR A 25 6.23 -6.88 -17.22
CA THR A 25 5.56 -7.44 -16.03
C THR A 25 4.91 -6.39 -15.11
N PRO A 26 5.57 -5.27 -14.71
CA PRO A 26 4.92 -4.25 -13.90
C PRO A 26 3.76 -3.54 -14.60
N THR A 27 3.88 -3.26 -15.90
CA THR A 27 2.81 -2.65 -16.71
C THR A 27 1.61 -3.59 -16.84
N PHE A 28 1.85 -4.88 -17.08
CA PHE A 28 0.82 -5.91 -17.13
C PHE A 28 0.04 -5.98 -15.82
N LEU A 29 0.74 -6.05 -14.69
CA LEU A 29 0.12 -6.07 -13.36
C LEU A 29 -0.71 -4.82 -13.07
N HIS A 30 -0.24 -3.65 -13.52
CA HIS A 30 -0.97 -2.41 -13.36
C HIS A 30 -2.27 -2.39 -14.17
N LEU A 31 -2.22 -2.79 -15.45
CA LEU A 31 -3.39 -2.90 -16.31
C LEU A 31 -4.39 -3.94 -15.81
N TYR A 32 -3.91 -5.10 -15.33
CA TYR A 32 -4.75 -6.12 -14.71
C TYR A 32 -5.55 -5.53 -13.54
N LYS A 33 -4.88 -4.84 -12.59
CA LYS A 33 -5.55 -4.22 -11.44
C LYS A 33 -6.61 -3.21 -11.87
N ILE A 34 -6.30 -2.35 -12.85
CA ILE A 34 -7.25 -1.35 -13.35
C ILE A 34 -8.47 -2.03 -13.96
N ILE A 35 -8.27 -2.98 -14.87
CA ILE A 35 -9.37 -3.63 -15.60
C ILE A 35 -10.24 -4.48 -14.65
N SER A 36 -9.64 -5.14 -13.66
CA SER A 36 -10.37 -5.89 -12.64
C SER A 36 -11.28 -5.02 -11.77
N VAL A 37 -10.90 -3.76 -11.51
CA VAL A 37 -11.69 -2.81 -10.71
C VAL A 37 -12.63 -1.97 -11.58
N TYR A 38 -12.33 -1.82 -12.87
CA TYR A 38 -13.11 -0.98 -13.79
C TYR A 38 -14.56 -1.47 -13.94
N SER A 39 -14.79 -2.79 -13.98
CA SER A 39 -16.14 -3.37 -14.04
C SER A 39 -16.99 -3.06 -12.81
N VAL A 40 -16.35 -2.90 -11.65
CA VAL A 40 -16.98 -2.56 -10.37
C VAL A 40 -17.35 -1.08 -10.33
N LEU A 41 -16.43 -0.20 -10.78
CA LEU A 41 -16.63 1.24 -10.73
C LEU A 41 -17.55 1.78 -11.83
N LYS A 42 -17.57 1.14 -12.99
CA LYS A 42 -18.38 1.57 -14.13
C LYS A 42 -19.06 0.37 -14.76
N PRO A 43 -20.36 0.14 -14.46
CA PRO A 43 -21.10 -0.90 -15.14
C PRO A 43 -21.05 -0.65 -16.65
N PRO A 44 -20.91 -1.70 -17.48
CA PRO A 44 -20.75 -1.56 -18.93
C PRO A 44 -21.95 -0.81 -19.52
N LYS A 45 -21.66 0.32 -20.20
CA LYS A 45 -22.66 1.21 -20.78
C LYS A 45 -23.28 0.70 -22.09
N TYR A 46 -22.69 -0.34 -22.70
CA TYR A 46 -23.11 -0.86 -24.01
C TYR A 46 -23.14 -2.39 -24.01
N GLY A 47 -24.25 -2.93 -24.50
CA GLY A 47 -24.65 -4.34 -24.48
C GLY A 47 -26.16 -4.43 -24.22
N ASN A 48 -26.80 -5.58 -24.44
CA ASN A 48 -28.22 -5.83 -24.13
C ASN A 48 -28.54 -5.77 -22.61
N CYS A 49 -27.76 -5.03 -21.82
CA CYS A 49 -28.07 -4.70 -20.45
C CYS A 49 -28.93 -3.44 -20.46
N THR A 50 -30.24 -3.61 -20.45
CA THR A 50 -31.13 -2.56 -19.98
C THR A 50 -30.74 -2.28 -18.52
N VAL A 51 -30.23 -1.08 -18.24
CA VAL A 51 -30.03 -0.60 -16.86
C VAL A 51 -31.43 -0.31 -16.29
N VAL A 52 -32.20 -1.36 -16.01
CA VAL A 52 -33.61 -1.22 -15.61
C VAL A 52 -33.71 -0.73 -14.17
N ASN A 53 -32.70 -0.93 -13.34
CA ASN A 53 -32.73 -0.46 -11.95
C ASN A 53 -31.35 0.06 -11.53
N SER A 54 -31.30 1.34 -11.17
CA SER A 54 -30.15 1.97 -10.52
C SER A 54 -29.92 1.50 -9.07
N ASP A 55 -30.80 0.64 -8.55
CA ASP A 55 -30.84 0.15 -7.17
C ASP A 55 -29.94 -1.07 -6.91
N THR A 56 -29.01 -1.36 -7.80
CA THR A 56 -27.96 -2.35 -7.50
C THR A 56 -26.96 -1.73 -6.52
N PRO A 57 -26.57 -2.42 -5.43
CA PRO A 57 -25.55 -1.90 -4.52
C PRO A 57 -24.25 -1.70 -5.31
N LYS A 58 -23.86 -0.45 -5.49
CA LYS A 58 -22.62 -0.08 -6.17
C LYS A 58 -21.53 0.03 -5.11
N ILE A 59 -20.48 -0.78 -5.26
CA ILE A 59 -19.28 -0.63 -4.46
C ILE A 59 -18.64 0.70 -4.85
N SER A 60 -18.60 1.64 -3.92
CA SER A 60 -17.98 2.94 -4.08
C SER A 60 -16.48 2.88 -3.77
N LEU A 61 -15.76 3.90 -4.19
CA LEU A 61 -14.35 4.08 -3.82
C LEU A 61 -14.17 4.26 -2.31
N ALA A 62 -15.19 4.76 -1.60
CA ALA A 62 -15.19 4.87 -0.15
C ALA A 62 -15.24 3.49 0.51
N ASP A 63 -16.08 2.58 -0.01
CA ASP A 63 -16.16 1.21 0.50
C ASP A 63 -14.81 0.47 0.34
N ILE A 64 -14.13 0.66 -0.80
CA ILE A 64 -12.78 0.13 -1.00
C ILE A 64 -11.78 0.77 -0.01
N ARG A 65 -11.85 2.10 0.16
CA ARG A 65 -10.98 2.81 1.12
C ARG A 65 -11.16 2.26 2.53
N ASP A 66 -12.39 1.98 2.95
CA ASP A 66 -12.70 1.52 4.28
C ASP A 66 -12.25 0.06 4.50
N ILE A 67 -12.38 -0.80 3.49
CA ILE A 67 -11.81 -2.17 3.51
C ILE A 67 -10.29 -2.15 3.69
N PHE A 68 -9.58 -1.24 3.01
CA PHE A 68 -8.11 -1.16 3.08
C PHE A 68 -7.60 -0.34 4.27
N HIS A 69 -8.42 0.54 4.84
CA HIS A 69 -8.08 1.37 6.01
C HIS A 69 -8.88 0.99 7.25
N GLU A 70 -9.31 -0.26 7.35
CA GLU A 70 -9.93 -0.77 8.57
C GLU A 70 -8.92 -0.63 9.71
N LYS A 71 -9.19 0.32 10.63
CA LYS A 71 -8.37 0.58 11.83
C LYS A 71 -8.48 -0.56 12.87
N THR A 72 -9.04 -1.70 12.47
CA THR A 72 -9.23 -2.93 13.23
C THR A 72 -8.09 -3.93 13.02
N SER A 73 -7.09 -3.62 12.20
CA SER A 73 -5.89 -4.47 12.12
C SER A 73 -5.21 -4.51 13.50
N GLU A 74 -4.94 -5.71 14.03
CA GLU A 74 -4.19 -5.89 15.30
C GLU A 74 -2.88 -5.07 15.34
N ARG A 75 -2.27 -4.84 14.17
CA ARG A 75 -1.07 -4.00 14.03
C ARG A 75 -1.35 -2.56 14.46
N TRP A 76 -2.48 -2.00 14.04
CA TRP A 76 -2.86 -0.64 14.40
C TRP A 76 -3.02 -0.52 15.92
N GLU A 77 -3.73 -1.45 16.56
CA GLU A 77 -3.89 -1.46 18.02
C GLU A 77 -2.56 -1.59 18.77
N LYS A 78 -1.66 -2.45 18.28
CA LYS A 78 -0.32 -2.61 18.86
C LYS A 78 0.51 -1.33 18.74
N ILE A 79 0.43 -0.64 17.59
CA ILE A 79 1.12 0.63 17.36
C ILE A 79 0.54 1.72 18.25
N GLU A 80 -0.78 1.79 18.39
CA GLU A 80 -1.44 2.80 19.23
C GLU A 80 -1.08 2.59 20.72
N LYS A 81 -1.12 1.35 21.20
CA LYS A 81 -0.65 1.00 22.56
C LYS A 81 0.82 1.38 22.79
N LEU A 82 1.67 1.21 21.77
CA LEU A 82 3.09 1.59 21.82
C LEU A 82 3.25 3.11 21.91
N LYS A 83 2.51 3.87 21.10
CA LYS A 83 2.48 5.33 21.16
C LYS A 83 2.07 5.83 22.55
N THR A 84 0.95 5.34 23.07
CA THR A 84 0.46 5.76 24.39
C THR A 84 1.47 5.47 25.50
N LYS A 85 2.18 4.33 25.43
CA LYS A 85 3.27 4.04 26.37
C LYS A 85 4.46 4.99 26.21
N LEU A 86 4.85 5.31 24.98
CA LEU A 86 5.95 6.22 24.72
C LEU A 86 5.63 7.63 25.23
N ASP A 87 4.43 8.11 24.93
CA ASP A 87 3.94 9.42 25.36
C ASP A 87 3.92 9.50 26.91
N HIS A 88 3.45 8.45 27.58
CA HIS A 88 3.48 8.35 29.05
C HIS A 88 4.89 8.40 29.63
N LEU A 89 5.86 7.68 29.02
CA LEU A 89 7.26 7.70 29.47
C LEU A 89 7.88 9.09 29.30
N VAL A 90 7.53 9.80 28.23
CA VAL A 90 7.99 11.18 27.99
C VAL A 90 7.35 12.16 28.97
N GLU A 91 6.03 12.08 29.17
CA GLU A 91 5.29 12.97 30.08
C GLU A 91 5.74 12.83 31.54
N ASN A 92 6.00 11.59 31.98
CA ASN A 92 6.45 11.34 33.35
C ASN A 92 7.97 11.47 33.53
N ASN A 93 8.73 11.82 32.48
CA ASN A 93 10.19 11.80 32.46
C ASN A 93 10.79 10.47 32.96
N GLU A 94 10.11 9.35 32.70
CA GLU A 94 10.55 7.99 33.05
C GLU A 94 11.46 7.41 31.95
N TRP A 95 12.37 8.22 31.42
CA TRP A 95 13.30 7.82 30.39
C TRP A 95 14.69 8.36 30.70
N GLU A 96 15.70 7.52 30.51
CA GLU A 96 17.10 7.89 30.69
C GLU A 96 17.79 7.94 29.33
N THR A 97 18.63 8.95 29.13
CA THR A 97 19.55 8.97 28.00
C THR A 97 20.58 7.87 28.20
N CYS A 98 20.58 6.88 27.32
CA CYS A 98 21.69 5.94 27.26
C CYS A 98 22.94 6.70 26.81
N ASP A 99 23.88 6.96 27.73
CA ASP A 99 25.21 7.49 27.44
C ASP A 99 26.02 6.42 26.70
N VAL A 100 25.73 6.22 25.41
CA VAL A 100 26.59 5.46 24.51
C VAL A 100 27.38 6.46 23.67
N LEU A 101 28.25 7.21 24.33
CA LEU A 101 29.41 7.79 23.67
C LEU A 101 30.63 7.35 24.47
N PRO A 102 31.54 6.56 23.88
CA PRO A 102 32.76 6.19 24.58
C PRO A 102 33.52 7.46 24.95
N VAL A 103 33.93 7.55 26.21
CA VAL A 103 34.83 8.60 26.69
C VAL A 103 36.09 8.52 25.84
N ILE A 104 36.28 9.52 24.98
CA ILE A 104 37.56 9.70 24.29
C ILE A 104 38.51 10.23 25.37
N ASP A 105 39.32 9.33 25.91
CA ASP A 105 40.39 9.68 26.83
C ASP A 105 41.34 10.64 26.10
N SER A 106 41.37 11.89 26.54
CA SER A 106 42.29 12.91 26.06
C SER A 106 43.62 12.78 26.83
N GLY A 107 44.19 11.57 26.82
CA GLY A 107 45.48 11.24 27.42
C GLY A 107 46.58 11.23 26.38
N GLY A 108 46.97 12.41 25.90
CA GLY A 108 48.05 12.59 24.93
C GLY A 108 49.07 13.64 25.39
N GLU A 109 49.67 13.47 26.56
CA GLU A 109 50.91 14.17 26.92
C GLU A 109 52.05 13.63 26.05
N SER A 110 52.26 14.23 24.88
CA SER A 110 53.50 14.09 24.12
C SER A 110 54.57 14.92 24.81
N SER A 111 55.38 14.28 25.66
CA SER A 111 56.62 14.86 26.16
C SER A 111 57.54 15.21 24.99
N VAL A 112 57.86 16.49 24.89
CA VAL A 112 58.98 17.00 24.09
C VAL A 112 60.26 16.66 24.85
N GLN A 113 61.16 15.92 24.22
CA GLN A 113 62.57 15.85 24.61
C GLN A 113 63.43 16.16 23.37
N ASP A 114 64.32 17.13 23.56
CA ASP A 114 65.30 17.68 22.61
C ASP A 114 66.28 16.65 22.05
#